data_AF-A0A961Y7G8-F1
#
_entry.id   AF-A0A961Y7G8-F1
#
_cell.length_a   1.000
_cell.length_b   1.000
_cell.length_c   1.000
_cell.angle_alpha   90.00
_cell.angle_beta   90.00
_cell.angle_gamma   90.00
#
_symmetry.space_group_name_H-M   'P 1'
#
loop_
_entity.id
_entity.type
_entity.pdbx_description
1 polymer ?
#
loop_
_entity_poly.entity_id
_entity_poly.type
_entity_poly.pdbx_seq_one_letter_code
_entity_poly.pdbx_strand_id
1 'polypeptide(L)'
;MPTKLKPVTGGKTVKAIKTADDGYDPTFCQTAIACLGIGHSLSALAGEIGVTRQRLDQWVLMHDDFAEALKIGEAKAVLAWEKILLNIAINGGGNATLAMFGLKNRAGDDWRERQDSRAGVVQVTIAGDAADL
;
A
#
# COMPACT_ATOMS: atom_id res chain seq x y z
N MET A 1 17.84 26.06 -21.05
CA MET A 1 17.19 26.48 -19.77
C MET A 1 16.71 25.23 -19.05
N PRO A 2 17.14 24.92 -17.82
CA PRO A 2 16.61 23.76 -17.10
C PRO A 2 15.44 24.15 -16.21
N THR A 3 14.25 23.62 -16.51
CA THR A 3 13.06 23.71 -15.67
C THR A 3 13.25 22.83 -14.43
N LYS A 4 13.47 23.45 -13.27
CA LYS A 4 13.52 22.75 -11.98
C LYS A 4 12.11 22.27 -11.60
N LEU A 5 11.88 20.96 -11.63
CA LEU A 5 10.74 20.32 -10.97
C LEU A 5 10.83 20.60 -9.46
N LYS A 6 9.79 21.20 -8.88
CA LYS A 6 9.66 21.37 -7.43
C LYS A 6 9.26 20.04 -6.80
N PRO A 7 9.81 19.68 -5.62
CA PRO A 7 9.32 18.53 -4.88
C PRO A 7 7.92 18.85 -4.32
N VAL A 8 6.95 17.96 -4.56
CA VAL A 8 5.65 17.99 -3.88
C VAL A 8 5.82 17.35 -2.51
N THR A 9 6.37 18.11 -1.56
CA THR A 9 6.36 17.77 -0.13
C THR A 9 5.08 18.33 0.50
N GLY A 10 3.97 17.63 0.26
CA GLY A 10 2.69 17.86 0.94
C GLY A 10 2.51 16.93 2.13
N GLY A 11 3.51 16.80 3.00
CA GLY A 11 3.37 16.08 4.26
C GLY A 11 2.52 16.90 5.22
N LYS A 12 1.24 16.57 5.38
CA LYS A 12 0.42 17.15 6.44
C LYS A 12 1.01 16.72 7.79
N THR A 13 1.68 17.64 8.48
CA THR A 13 2.04 17.49 9.89
C THR A 13 0.75 17.46 10.71
N VAL A 14 0.29 16.26 11.08
CA VAL A 14 -0.83 16.10 11.99
C VAL A 14 -0.28 16.29 13.40
N LYS A 15 -0.67 17.38 14.08
CA LYS A 15 -0.39 17.54 15.52
C LYS A 15 -1.25 16.51 16.27
N ALA A 16 -0.62 15.62 17.02
CA ALA A 16 -1.31 14.75 17.96
C ALA A 16 -1.99 15.62 19.04
N ILE A 17 -3.32 15.58 19.10
CA ILE A 17 -4.08 16.24 20.18
C ILE A 17 -4.21 15.17 21.27
N LYS A 18 -3.41 15.31 22.34
CA LYS A 18 -3.48 14.42 23.49
C LYS A 18 -4.67 14.84 24.36
N THR A 19 -5.87 14.34 24.07
CA THR A 19 -7.03 14.47 24.96
C THR A 19 -6.91 13.46 26.10
N ALA A 20 -7.49 13.77 27.27
CA ALA A 20 -7.38 12.94 28.48
C ALA A 20 -8.01 11.53 28.36
N ASP A 21 -8.89 11.34 27.37
CA ASP A 21 -9.36 10.04 26.91
C ASP A 21 -9.26 10.06 25.38
N ASP A 22 -8.23 9.44 24.84
CA ASP A 22 -8.07 9.26 23.38
C ASP A 22 -8.80 8.02 22.88
N GLY A 23 -9.60 7.38 23.74
CA GLY A 23 -10.44 6.23 23.44
C GLY A 23 -9.66 4.96 23.13
N TYR A 24 -8.36 4.91 23.42
CA TYR A 24 -7.53 3.75 23.16
C TYR A 24 -7.74 2.65 24.21
N ASP A 25 -7.94 1.42 23.75
CA ASP A 25 -7.97 0.21 24.55
C ASP A 25 -6.87 -0.75 24.03
N PRO A 26 -5.93 -1.22 24.88
CA PRO A 26 -4.89 -2.17 24.48
C PRO A 26 -5.43 -3.48 23.86
N THR A 27 -6.69 -3.86 24.14
CA THR A 27 -7.33 -5.00 23.49
C THR A 27 -7.47 -4.83 21.97
N PHE A 28 -7.48 -3.59 21.48
CA PHE A 28 -7.50 -3.29 20.04
C PHE A 28 -6.24 -3.78 19.32
N CYS A 29 -5.11 -4.00 20.01
CA CYS A 29 -3.92 -4.62 19.43
C CYS A 29 -4.24 -6.03 18.90
N GLN A 30 -4.94 -6.84 19.70
CA GLN A 30 -5.32 -8.19 19.30
C GLN A 30 -6.35 -8.16 18.16
N THR A 31 -7.30 -7.22 18.21
CA THR A 31 -8.28 -7.00 17.14
C THR A 31 -7.60 -6.60 15.83
N ALA A 32 -6.61 -5.71 15.87
CA ALA A 32 -5.84 -5.28 14.73
C ALA A 32 -5.09 -6.46 14.07
N ILE A 33 -4.39 -7.25 14.87
CA ILE A 33 -3.66 -8.44 14.40
C ILE A 33 -4.62 -9.46 13.77
N ALA A 34 -5.79 -9.69 14.37
CA ALA A 34 -6.77 -10.65 13.88
C ALA A 34 -7.44 -10.18 12.58
N CYS A 35 -7.95 -8.94 12.57
CA CYS A 35 -8.66 -8.35 11.43
C CYS A 35 -7.73 -8.24 10.21
N LEU A 36 -6.54 -7.67 10.37
CA LEU A 36 -5.59 -7.57 9.26
C LEU A 36 -5.06 -8.95 8.84
N GLY A 37 -4.91 -9.88 9.79
CA GLY A 37 -4.41 -11.22 9.51
C GLY A 37 -5.29 -12.08 8.59
N ILE A 38 -6.56 -11.70 8.38
CA ILE A 38 -7.43 -12.32 7.36
C ILE A 38 -7.43 -11.56 6.03
N GLY A 39 -6.56 -10.55 5.87
CA GLY A 39 -6.37 -9.79 4.64
C GLY A 39 -7.16 -8.48 4.57
N HIS A 40 -7.80 -8.03 5.65
CA HIS A 40 -8.50 -6.74 5.67
C HIS A 40 -7.57 -5.53 5.55
N SER A 41 -8.16 -4.36 5.30
CA SER A 41 -7.45 -3.08 5.25
C SER A 41 -7.58 -2.36 6.60
N LEU A 42 -6.75 -1.34 6.81
CA LEU A 42 -6.88 -0.45 7.97
C LEU A 42 -8.25 0.24 8.03
N SER A 43 -8.90 0.49 6.89
CA SER A 43 -10.26 1.06 6.88
C SER A 43 -11.31 0.05 7.36
N ALA A 44 -11.14 -1.24 7.03
CA ALA A 44 -11.99 -2.30 7.56
C ALA A 44 -11.77 -2.49 9.07
N LEU A 45 -10.50 -2.43 9.54
CA LEU A 45 -10.20 -2.41 10.98
C LEU A 45 -10.86 -1.23 11.70
N ALA A 46 -10.84 -0.04 11.09
CA ALA A 46 -11.52 1.12 11.66
C ALA A 46 -13.04 0.87 11.79
N GLY A 47 -13.65 0.25 10.79
CA GLY A 47 -15.04 -0.21 10.85
C GLY A 47 -15.29 -1.28 11.93
N GLU A 48 -14.38 -2.25 12.07
CA GLU A 48 -14.44 -3.33 13.07
C GLU A 48 -14.42 -2.78 14.51
N ILE A 49 -13.52 -1.82 14.78
CA ILE A 49 -13.40 -1.18 16.10
C ILE A 49 -14.51 -0.12 16.31
N GLY A 50 -15.10 0.40 15.24
CA GLY A 50 -16.11 1.45 15.31
C GLY A 50 -15.53 2.87 15.42
N VAL A 51 -14.35 3.11 14.85
CA VAL A 51 -13.68 4.43 14.86
C VAL A 51 -13.38 4.93 13.45
N THR A 52 -12.98 6.19 13.34
CA THR A 52 -12.54 6.74 12.05
C THR A 52 -11.12 6.26 11.72
N ARG A 53 -10.78 6.20 10.43
CA ARG A 53 -9.40 5.90 10.00
C ARG A 53 -8.37 6.86 10.60
N GLN A 54 -8.72 8.15 10.69
CA GLN A 54 -7.88 9.16 11.31
C GLN A 54 -7.57 8.84 12.77
N ARG A 55 -8.50 8.21 13.51
CA ARG A 55 -8.25 7.80 14.89
C ARG A 55 -7.19 6.71 14.97
N LEU A 56 -7.20 5.74 14.06
CA LEU A 56 -6.13 4.73 14.00
C LEU A 56 -4.78 5.38 13.73
N ASP A 57 -4.72 6.33 12.78
CA ASP A 57 -3.48 7.05 12.46
C ASP A 57 -2.96 7.83 13.68
N GLN A 58 -3.86 8.37 14.53
CA GLN A 58 -3.48 9.02 15.78
C GLN A 58 -2.93 8.02 16.80
N TRP A 59 -3.59 6.87 17.00
CA TRP A 59 -3.11 5.85 17.93
C TRP A 59 -1.75 5.30 17.56
N VAL A 60 -1.45 5.10 16.27
CA VAL A 60 -0.11 4.70 15.80
C VAL A 60 0.98 5.67 16.27
N LEU A 61 0.68 6.97 16.35
CA LEU A 61 1.65 7.99 16.76
C LEU A 61 1.79 8.11 18.29
N MET A 62 0.81 7.61 19.04
CA MET A 62 0.71 7.82 20.50
C MET A 62 0.97 6.54 21.30
N HIS A 63 0.78 5.37 20.69
CA HIS A 63 0.80 4.06 21.34
C HIS A 63 1.68 3.09 20.53
N ASP A 64 2.89 2.85 21.02
CA ASP A 64 3.90 2.03 20.33
C ASP A 64 3.46 0.56 20.18
N ASP A 65 2.68 0.03 21.12
CA ASP A 65 2.11 -1.31 21.09
C ASP A 65 1.07 -1.47 19.99
N PHE A 66 0.20 -0.47 19.78
CA PHE A 66 -0.73 -0.46 18.67
C PHE A 66 -0.01 -0.35 17.32
N ALA A 67 1.02 0.48 17.24
CA ALA A 67 1.86 0.58 16.04
C ALA A 67 2.54 -0.75 15.70
N GLU A 68 3.06 -1.47 16.71
CA GLU A 68 3.65 -2.79 16.53
C GLU A 68 2.61 -3.84 16.13
N ALA A 69 1.44 -3.85 16.78
CA ALA A 69 0.34 -4.74 16.44
C ALA A 69 -0.13 -4.56 14.99
N LEU A 70 -0.17 -3.32 14.50
CA LEU A 70 -0.49 -3.03 13.11
C LEU A 70 0.55 -3.57 12.13
N LYS A 71 1.85 -3.41 12.40
CA LYS A 71 2.90 -4.00 11.55
C LYS A 71 2.79 -5.54 11.50
N ILE A 72 2.56 -6.17 12.65
CA ILE A 72 2.33 -7.62 12.73
C ILE A 72 1.10 -8.02 11.90
N GLY A 73 0.00 -7.27 12.05
CA GLY A 73 -1.23 -7.48 11.29
C GLY A 73 -1.04 -7.31 9.77
N GLU A 74 -0.32 -6.29 9.33
CA GLU A 74 0.00 -6.03 7.93
C GLU A 74 0.86 -7.15 7.33
N ALA A 75 1.88 -7.63 8.05
CA ALA A 75 2.67 -8.78 7.62
C ALA A 75 1.81 -10.05 7.47
N LYS A 76 0.87 -10.28 8.40
CA LYS A 76 -0.09 -11.38 8.28
C LYS A 76 -1.07 -11.17 7.11
N ALA A 77 -1.46 -9.93 6.82
CA ALA A 77 -2.31 -9.62 5.67
C ALA A 77 -1.62 -10.02 4.36
N VAL A 78 -0.33 -9.73 4.21
CA VAL A 78 0.47 -10.16 3.04
C VAL A 78 0.41 -11.69 2.92
N LEU A 79 0.72 -12.42 3.99
CA LEU A 79 0.65 -13.89 4.00
C LEU A 79 -0.74 -14.42 3.63
N ALA A 80 -1.82 -13.78 4.10
CA ALA A 80 -3.19 -14.17 3.77
C ALA A 80 -3.46 -14.03 2.26
N TRP A 81 -3.06 -12.92 1.66
CA TRP A 81 -3.21 -12.69 0.23
C TRP A 81 -2.31 -13.60 -0.62
N GLU A 82 -1.11 -13.92 -0.16
CA GLU A 82 -0.23 -14.90 -0.83
C GLU A 82 -0.83 -16.31 -0.82
N LYS A 83 -1.43 -16.72 0.31
CA LYS A 83 -2.18 -17.98 0.40
C LYS A 83 -3.36 -18.02 -0.57
N ILE A 84 -4.10 -16.91 -0.69
CA ILE A 84 -5.20 -16.79 -1.66
C ILE A 84 -4.64 -16.96 -3.08
N LEU A 85 -3.60 -16.22 -3.45
CA LEU A 85 -3.03 -16.29 -4.80
C LEU A 85 -2.45 -17.67 -5.12
N LEU A 86 -1.75 -18.30 -4.16
CA LEU A 86 -1.22 -19.65 -4.32
C LEU A 86 -2.34 -20.67 -4.51
N ASN A 87 -3.44 -20.55 -3.75
CA ASN A 87 -4.60 -21.39 -3.93
C ASN A 87 -5.22 -21.22 -5.33
N ILE A 88 -5.35 -19.97 -5.81
CA ILE A 88 -5.84 -19.69 -7.18
C ILE A 88 -4.92 -20.33 -8.23
N ALA A 89 -3.61 -20.25 -8.04
CA ALA A 89 -2.63 -20.80 -8.98
C ALA A 89 -2.65 -22.34 -9.04
N ILE A 90 -2.83 -23.02 -7.90
CA ILE A 90 -2.81 -24.48 -7.81
C ILE A 90 -4.17 -25.09 -8.18
N ASN A 91 -5.25 -24.55 -7.60
CA ASN A 91 -6.58 -25.16 -7.63
C ASN A 91 -7.54 -24.47 -8.60
N GLY A 92 -7.18 -23.30 -9.13
CA GLY A 92 -8.10 -22.46 -9.88
C GLY A 92 -9.20 -21.84 -9.01
N GLY A 93 -10.17 -21.20 -9.66
CA GLY A 93 -11.24 -20.44 -8.98
C GLY A 93 -10.76 -19.11 -8.40
N GLY A 94 -11.69 -18.19 -8.11
CA GLY A 94 -11.36 -16.84 -7.63
C GLY A 94 -10.86 -15.89 -8.73
N ASN A 95 -10.31 -14.73 -8.33
CA ASN A 95 -9.86 -13.68 -9.24
C ASN A 95 -8.38 -13.34 -8.97
N ALA A 96 -7.49 -13.91 -9.80
CA ALA A 96 -6.04 -13.74 -9.67
C ALA A 96 -5.63 -12.26 -9.76
N THR A 97 -6.28 -11.48 -10.62
CA THR A 97 -6.00 -10.06 -10.82
C THR A 97 -6.27 -9.25 -9.55
N LEU A 98 -7.39 -9.51 -8.86
CA LEU A 98 -7.71 -8.84 -7.60
C LEU A 98 -6.72 -9.23 -6.49
N ALA A 99 -6.35 -10.51 -6.39
CA ALA A 99 -5.34 -10.95 -5.44
C ALA A 99 -3.97 -10.30 -5.70
N MET A 100 -3.57 -10.20 -6.96
CA MET A 100 -2.33 -9.55 -7.36
C MET A 100 -2.33 -8.04 -7.04
N PHE A 101 -3.43 -7.33 -7.29
CA PHE A 101 -3.55 -5.93 -6.88
C PHE A 101 -3.52 -5.77 -5.36
N GLY A 102 -4.15 -6.69 -4.63
CA GLY A 102 -4.10 -6.74 -3.17
C GLY A 102 -2.68 -6.88 -2.63
N LEU A 103 -1.85 -7.70 -3.27
CA LEU A 103 -0.44 -7.92 -2.91
C LEU A 103 0.45 -6.73 -3.31
N LYS A 104 0.35 -6.26 -4.55
CA LYS A 104 1.14 -5.11 -5.05
C LYS A 104 0.98 -3.85 -4.19
N ASN A 105 -0.22 -3.62 -3.66
CA ASN A 105 -0.50 -2.46 -2.82
C ASN A 105 0.00 -2.60 -1.37
N ARG A 106 0.14 -3.84 -0.86
CA ARG A 106 0.56 -4.10 0.53
C ARG A 106 2.05 -4.43 0.65
N ALA A 107 2.54 -5.29 -0.24
CA ALA A 107 3.92 -5.78 -0.29
C ALA A 107 4.60 -5.30 -1.57
N GLY A 108 4.64 -3.97 -1.76
CA GLY A 108 5.20 -3.38 -2.97
C GLY A 108 6.67 -3.75 -3.21
N ASP A 109 7.47 -3.89 -2.17
CA ASP A 109 8.88 -4.24 -2.32
C ASP A 109 9.09 -5.67 -2.85
N ASP A 110 8.18 -6.60 -2.52
CA ASP A 110 8.24 -8.00 -2.95
C ASP A 110 7.49 -8.23 -4.28
N TRP A 111 6.38 -7.53 -4.50
CA TRP A 111 5.44 -7.80 -5.59
C TRP A 111 5.44 -6.75 -6.71
N ARG A 112 6.24 -5.68 -6.62
CA ARG A 112 6.35 -4.69 -7.70
C ARG A 112 7.05 -5.29 -8.91
N GLU A 113 6.48 -5.02 -10.08
CA GLU A 113 7.07 -5.44 -11.35
C GLU A 113 8.35 -4.65 -11.64
N ARG A 114 9.41 -5.37 -12.04
CA ARG A 114 10.63 -4.74 -12.55
C ARG A 114 10.44 -4.37 -14.02
N GLN A 115 10.62 -3.11 -14.36
CA GLN A 115 10.75 -2.68 -15.75
C GLN A 115 12.24 -2.63 -16.12
N ASP A 116 12.67 -3.52 -17.02
CA ASP A 116 13.98 -3.43 -17.66
C ASP A 116 13.84 -2.65 -18.97
N SER A 117 14.15 -1.36 -18.94
CA SER A 117 14.12 -0.50 -20.12
C SER A 117 15.45 -0.58 -20.87
N ARG A 118 15.69 -1.71 -21.57
CA ARG A 118 16.64 -1.71 -22.69
C ARG A 118 16.00 -0.99 -23.88
N ALA A 119 16.09 0.34 -23.88
CA ALA A 119 15.73 1.14 -25.04
C ALA A 119 16.73 0.86 -26.18
N GLY A 120 16.34 -0.01 -27.10
CA GLY A 120 17.02 -0.10 -28.40
C GLY A 120 16.90 1.25 -29.11
N VAL A 121 18.02 1.90 -29.39
CA VAL A 121 18.04 3.12 -30.19
C VAL A 121 17.61 2.77 -31.61
N VAL A 122 16.41 3.20 -32.01
CA VAL A 122 15.97 3.12 -33.40
C VAL A 122 16.36 4.43 -34.09
N GLN A 123 17.38 4.39 -34.94
CA GLN A 123 17.68 5.52 -35.81
C GLN A 123 16.68 5.54 -36.97
N VAL A 124 15.89 6.62 -37.05
CA VAL A 124 15.01 6.88 -38.19
C VAL A 124 15.70 7.92 -39.06
N THR A 125 16.15 7.51 -40.24
CA THR A 125 16.66 8.43 -41.27
C THR A 125 15.48 8.87 -42.15
N ILE A 126 15.14 10.16 -42.10
CA ILE A 126 14.20 10.75 -43.05
C ILE A 126 15.02 11.24 -44.24
N ALA A 127 14.87 10.59 -45.40
CA ALA A 127 15.40 11.13 -46.65
C ALA A 127 14.56 12.35 -47.05
N GLY A 128 15.17 13.53 -47.03
CA GLY A 128 14.56 14.75 -47.55
C GLY A 128 14.53 14.66 -49.08
N ASP A 129 13.33 14.60 -49.65
CA ASP A 129 13.13 14.71 -51.09
C ASP A 129 13.32 16.18 -51.48
N ALA A 130 14.34 16.45 -52.28
CA ALA A 130 14.68 17.76 -52.79
C ALA A 130 14.28 17.83 -54.28
N ALA A 131 13.03 18.17 -54.52
CA ALA A 131 12.45 18.65 -55.79
C ALA A 131 11.04 19.17 -55.41
N ASP A 132 10.61 20.39 -55.69
CA ASP A 132 10.57 21.04 -56.99
C ASP A 132 10.64 22.57 -56.88
N LEU A 133 11.14 23.15 -57.97
CA LEU A 133 11.19 24.57 -58.33
C LEU A 133 9.80 25.15 -58.58
#